data_AF-K5DDU1-F1
#
_entry.id   AF-K5DDU1-F1
#
_cell.length_a   1.000
_cell.length_b   1.000
_cell.length_c   1.000
_cell.angle_alpha   90.00
_cell.angle_beta   90.00
_cell.angle_gamma   90.00
#
_symmetry.space_group_name_H-M   'P 1'
#
loop_
_entity.id
_entity.type
_entity.pdbx_description
1 polymer ?
#
loop_
_entity_poly.entity_id
_entity_poly.type
_entity_poly.pdbx_seq_one_letter_code
_entity_poly.pdbx_strand_id
1 'polypeptide(L)'
;MCILLLLAGGAYAQQKTVKILAIGNSFSQDAVEQYLHELAEAEGISTIIGNMFIGGCSLERHVKNARDNAPAYAYRKIGTDGKKREKGKMSLETVLADEDWDYVSLQQASPFSGMYETYEASLPELIEYVKARLPKKTKLMLHQTWAYASTSKHSGFKNYNCNQLTMYQAIADAVKKAAKVNKIKIVIPSGTAIQNARTSFIGDHLNRDGYHLDVKVGRYTAACTWFERIFKHNVVGNPYAPEGLDEARKAVAQKAAHAAVKHPYKVTDLFITN
;
A
#
# COMPACT_ATOMS: atom_id res chain seq x y z
N MET A 1 53.63 -23.35 -24.10
CA MET A 1 53.05 -22.12 -23.52
C MET A 1 51.53 -22.28 -23.54
N CYS A 2 50.94 -22.79 -22.45
CA CYS A 2 49.50 -23.03 -22.36
C CYS A 2 48.80 -21.78 -21.86
N ILE A 3 47.93 -21.20 -22.70
CA ILE A 3 47.04 -20.11 -22.32
C ILE A 3 45.79 -20.75 -21.71
N LEU A 4 45.67 -20.70 -20.39
CA LEU A 4 44.42 -20.99 -19.69
C LEU A 4 43.50 -19.76 -19.83
N LEU A 5 42.45 -19.90 -20.66
CA LEU A 5 41.30 -18.98 -20.64
C LEU A 5 40.42 -19.32 -19.43
N LEU A 6 40.52 -18.51 -18.37
CA LEU A 6 39.56 -18.48 -17.27
C LEU A 6 38.27 -17.80 -17.76
N LEU A 7 37.29 -18.60 -18.18
CA LEU A 7 35.91 -18.16 -18.33
C LEU A 7 35.33 -17.92 -16.94
N ALA A 8 35.25 -16.66 -16.52
CA ALA A 8 34.48 -16.25 -15.36
C ALA A 8 32.98 -16.37 -15.69
N GLY A 9 32.44 -17.57 -15.55
CA GLY A 9 30.99 -17.81 -15.54
C GLY A 9 30.39 -17.25 -14.27
N GLY A 10 30.07 -15.95 -14.28
CA GLY A 10 29.26 -15.33 -13.24
C GLY A 10 27.86 -15.94 -13.27
N ALA A 11 27.59 -16.90 -12.40
CA ALA A 11 26.23 -17.30 -12.08
C ALA A 11 25.53 -16.11 -11.43
N TYR A 12 24.89 -15.26 -12.22
CA TYR A 12 23.91 -14.31 -11.71
C TYR A 12 22.81 -15.13 -11.06
N ALA A 13 22.83 -15.23 -9.73
CA ALA A 13 21.71 -15.75 -8.98
C ALA A 13 20.48 -14.93 -9.39
N GLN A 14 19.53 -15.56 -10.08
CA GLN A 14 18.33 -14.90 -10.55
C GLN A 14 17.63 -14.30 -9.32
N GLN A 15 17.66 -12.98 -9.21
CA GLN A 15 17.16 -12.28 -8.03
C GLN A 15 15.68 -12.62 -7.88
N LYS A 16 15.34 -13.20 -6.71
CA LYS A 16 13.97 -13.69 -6.47
C LYS A 16 12.99 -12.53 -6.63
N THR A 17 12.06 -12.68 -7.58
CA THR A 17 11.00 -11.69 -7.80
C THR A 17 10.04 -11.67 -6.61
N VAL A 18 9.80 -10.49 -6.06
CA VAL A 18 8.87 -10.30 -4.93
C VAL A 18 7.46 -10.07 -5.46
N LYS A 19 6.51 -10.90 -5.02
CA LYS A 19 5.13 -10.88 -5.51
C LYS A 19 4.19 -10.29 -4.47
N ILE A 20 3.51 -9.19 -4.81
CA ILE A 20 2.71 -8.38 -3.88
C ILE A 20 1.28 -8.25 -4.43
N LEU A 21 0.28 -8.61 -3.65
CA LEU A 21 -1.14 -8.41 -3.99
C LEU A 21 -1.81 -7.47 -2.99
N ALA A 22 -2.52 -6.46 -3.49
CA ALA A 22 -3.44 -5.67 -2.71
C ALA A 22 -4.89 -6.10 -3.00
N ILE A 23 -5.65 -6.43 -1.95
CA ILE A 23 -7.10 -6.60 -2.03
C ILE A 23 -7.75 -5.34 -1.49
N GLY A 24 -8.35 -4.54 -2.38
CA GLY A 24 -8.84 -3.23 -2.00
C GLY A 24 -9.68 -2.54 -3.07
N ASN A 25 -9.32 -1.29 -3.36
CA ASN A 25 -10.13 -0.33 -4.08
C ASN A 25 -9.25 0.82 -4.63
N SER A 26 -9.80 2.01 -4.80
CA SER A 26 -9.05 3.18 -5.29
C SER A 26 -7.91 3.63 -4.37
N PHE A 27 -7.94 3.28 -3.08
CA PHE A 27 -6.85 3.59 -2.15
C PHE A 27 -5.67 2.63 -2.30
N SER A 28 -5.90 1.33 -2.56
CA SER A 28 -4.79 0.45 -2.93
C SER A 28 -4.24 0.83 -4.30
N GLN A 29 -5.10 1.22 -5.24
CA GLN A 29 -4.68 1.76 -6.53
C GLN A 29 -3.71 2.93 -6.33
N ASP A 30 -4.05 3.92 -5.50
CA ASP A 30 -3.19 5.07 -5.24
C ASP A 30 -1.81 4.72 -4.64
N ALA A 31 -1.69 3.56 -3.97
CA ALA A 31 -0.44 3.15 -3.33
C ALA A 31 0.44 2.23 -4.19
N VAL A 32 -0.13 1.35 -5.01
CA VAL A 32 0.64 0.24 -5.62
C VAL A 32 0.59 0.16 -7.15
N GLU A 33 -0.32 0.87 -7.83
CA GLU A 33 -0.44 0.78 -9.30
C GLU A 33 0.54 1.67 -10.08
N GLN A 34 1.43 2.36 -9.36
CA GLN A 34 2.47 3.25 -9.87
C GLN A 34 3.54 3.42 -8.80
N TYR A 35 4.75 3.77 -9.21
CA TYR A 35 5.90 4.16 -8.37
C TYR A 35 6.51 3.05 -7.53
N LEU A 36 5.72 2.12 -6.98
CA LEU A 36 6.22 1.03 -6.15
C LEU A 36 7.13 0.07 -6.95
N HIS A 37 6.81 -0.17 -8.22
CA HIS A 37 7.64 -1.01 -9.09
C HIS A 37 8.99 -0.34 -9.35
N GLU A 38 8.98 0.93 -9.72
CA GLU A 38 10.17 1.71 -10.06
C GLU A 38 11.06 2.00 -8.84
N LEU A 39 10.47 2.22 -7.66
CA LEU A 39 11.19 2.30 -6.39
C LEU A 39 11.97 1.01 -6.10
N ALA A 40 11.35 -0.14 -6.36
CA ALA A 40 11.97 -1.45 -6.18
C ALA A 40 13.05 -1.71 -7.24
N GLU A 41 12.76 -1.41 -8.51
CA GLU A 41 13.69 -1.55 -9.64
C GLU A 41 14.96 -0.73 -9.45
N ALA A 42 14.84 0.50 -8.92
CA ALA A 42 15.97 1.36 -8.57
C ALA A 42 16.96 0.75 -7.56
N GLU A 43 16.53 -0.29 -6.84
CA GLU A 43 17.32 -1.05 -5.86
C GLU A 43 17.64 -2.47 -6.36
N GLY A 44 17.44 -2.71 -7.66
CA GLY A 44 17.61 -4.01 -8.30
C GLY A 44 16.54 -5.04 -7.94
N ILE A 45 15.46 -4.66 -7.26
CA ILE A 45 14.44 -5.61 -6.78
C ILE A 45 13.36 -5.80 -7.85
N SER A 46 13.35 -6.97 -8.49
CA SER A 46 12.27 -7.38 -9.40
C SER A 46 10.96 -7.61 -8.63
N THR A 47 9.85 -7.09 -9.15
CA THR A 47 8.53 -7.20 -8.54
C THR A 47 7.44 -7.64 -9.52
N ILE A 48 6.42 -8.30 -8.99
CA ILE A 48 5.10 -8.45 -9.61
C ILE A 48 4.09 -7.88 -8.63
N ILE A 49 3.27 -6.93 -9.09
CA ILE A 49 2.33 -6.20 -8.23
C ILE A 49 0.91 -6.37 -8.79
N GLY A 50 0.02 -6.94 -7.98
CA GLY A 50 -1.40 -7.08 -8.26
C GLY A 50 -2.25 -6.13 -7.41
N ASN A 51 -3.33 -5.61 -7.98
CA ASN A 51 -4.38 -4.89 -7.25
C ASN A 51 -5.75 -5.46 -7.66
N MET A 52 -6.48 -5.98 -6.67
CA MET A 52 -7.86 -6.43 -6.79
C MET A 52 -8.79 -5.26 -6.49
N PHE A 53 -9.30 -4.65 -7.55
CA PHE A 53 -10.01 -3.39 -7.48
C PHE A 53 -11.52 -3.56 -7.61
N ILE A 54 -12.25 -2.97 -6.65
CA ILE A 54 -13.65 -2.57 -6.77
C ILE A 54 -13.77 -1.15 -6.18
N GLY A 55 -14.40 -0.22 -6.89
CA GLY A 55 -14.59 1.16 -6.40
C GLY A 55 -15.30 1.18 -5.05
N GLY A 56 -14.71 1.85 -4.05
CA GLY A 56 -15.27 1.98 -2.70
C GLY A 56 -15.46 0.66 -1.94
N CYS A 57 -14.79 -0.43 -2.33
CA CYS A 57 -15.01 -1.74 -1.73
C CYS A 57 -14.67 -1.76 -0.23
N SER A 58 -15.63 -2.21 0.58
CA SER A 58 -15.47 -2.47 2.02
C SER A 58 -15.04 -3.91 2.29
N LEU A 59 -14.56 -4.17 3.51
CA LEU A 59 -14.27 -5.53 3.97
C LEU A 59 -15.50 -6.44 3.87
N GLU A 60 -16.68 -5.93 4.24
CA GLU A 60 -17.96 -6.66 4.13
C GLU A 60 -18.23 -7.08 2.68
N ARG A 61 -18.04 -6.17 1.72
CA ARG A 61 -18.23 -6.49 0.30
C ARG A 61 -17.21 -7.51 -0.20
N HIS A 62 -15.96 -7.45 0.28
CA HIS A 62 -14.96 -8.49 -0.03
C HIS A 62 -15.39 -9.86 0.50
N VAL A 63 -15.89 -9.93 1.74
CA VAL A 63 -16.42 -11.17 2.34
C VAL A 63 -17.59 -11.70 1.53
N LYS A 64 -18.56 -10.85 1.15
CA LYS A 64 -19.68 -11.26 0.30
C LYS A 64 -19.18 -11.86 -1.02
N ASN A 65 -18.27 -11.18 -1.71
CA ASN A 65 -17.71 -11.67 -2.97
C ASN A 65 -16.93 -12.98 -2.78
N ALA A 66 -16.29 -13.19 -1.63
CA ALA A 66 -15.58 -14.41 -1.29
C ALA A 66 -16.53 -15.60 -1.13
N ARG A 67 -17.64 -15.41 -0.39
CA ARG A 67 -18.70 -16.41 -0.21
C ARG A 67 -19.34 -16.83 -1.53
N ASP A 68 -19.64 -15.85 -2.39
CA ASP A 68 -20.35 -16.06 -3.65
C ASP A 68 -19.42 -16.46 -4.81
N ASN A 69 -18.10 -16.51 -4.59
CA ASN A 69 -17.06 -16.57 -5.62
C ASN A 69 -17.30 -15.57 -6.78
N ALA A 70 -17.74 -14.36 -6.43
CA ALA A 70 -18.24 -13.41 -7.41
C ALA A 70 -17.12 -12.92 -8.35
N PRO A 71 -17.29 -12.97 -9.69
CA PRO A 71 -16.35 -12.39 -10.66
C PRO A 71 -16.53 -10.87 -10.75
N ALA A 72 -16.27 -10.17 -9.64
CA ALA A 72 -16.64 -8.78 -9.44
C ALA A 72 -15.48 -7.78 -9.60
N TYR A 73 -14.23 -8.27 -9.67
CA TYR A 73 -13.05 -7.42 -9.58
C TYR A 73 -12.49 -7.05 -10.96
N ALA A 74 -11.98 -5.83 -11.06
CA ALA A 74 -10.96 -5.51 -12.05
C ALA A 74 -9.60 -5.86 -11.44
N TYR A 75 -8.92 -6.85 -12.01
CA TYR A 75 -7.57 -7.23 -11.59
C TYR A 75 -6.54 -6.47 -12.41
N ARG A 76 -5.74 -5.65 -11.72
CA ARG A 76 -4.71 -4.82 -12.34
C ARG A 76 -3.34 -5.33 -11.92
N LYS A 77 -2.51 -5.69 -12.88
CA LYS A 77 -1.21 -6.34 -12.64
C LYS A 77 -0.09 -5.61 -13.34
N ILE A 78 0.97 -5.30 -12.60
CA ILE A 78 2.26 -4.84 -13.12
C ILE A 78 3.18 -6.05 -13.11
N GLY A 79 3.65 -6.45 -14.30
CA GLY A 79 4.60 -7.54 -14.46
C GLY A 79 6.04 -7.09 -14.15
N THR A 80 6.99 -8.01 -14.28
CA THR A 80 8.42 -7.69 -14.15
C THR A 80 8.93 -6.74 -15.25
N ASP A 81 8.13 -6.50 -16.29
CA ASP A 81 8.38 -5.55 -17.36
C ASP A 81 7.88 -4.13 -17.06
N GLY A 82 7.38 -3.88 -15.84
CA GLY A 82 6.83 -2.60 -15.41
C GLY A 82 5.49 -2.23 -16.08
N LYS A 83 4.95 -3.06 -16.97
CA LYS A 83 3.73 -2.73 -17.72
C LYS A 83 2.49 -3.14 -16.95
N LYS A 84 1.62 -2.16 -16.69
CA LYS A 84 0.29 -2.39 -16.10
C LYS A 84 -0.68 -2.99 -17.13
N ARG A 85 -1.37 -4.05 -16.72
CA ARG A 85 -2.41 -4.74 -17.50
C ARG A 85 -3.65 -4.92 -16.64
N GLU A 86 -4.83 -4.93 -17.26
CA GLU A 86 -6.11 -5.12 -16.57
C GLU A 86 -6.87 -6.32 -17.14
N LYS A 87 -7.50 -7.10 -16.25
CA LYS A 87 -8.49 -8.13 -16.57
C LYS A 87 -9.73 -7.90 -15.73
N GLY A 88 -10.88 -7.69 -16.37
CA GLY A 88 -12.17 -7.58 -15.68
C GLY A 88 -12.77 -8.94 -15.31
N LYS A 89 -13.84 -8.92 -14.52
CA LYS A 89 -14.63 -10.09 -14.12
C LYS A 89 -13.80 -11.20 -13.42
N MET A 90 -12.86 -10.79 -12.59
CA MET A 90 -12.04 -11.72 -11.80
C MET A 90 -12.68 -11.97 -10.44
N SER A 91 -12.55 -13.19 -9.91
CA SER A 91 -12.90 -13.51 -8.51
C SER A 91 -11.67 -13.49 -7.61
N LEU A 92 -11.88 -13.48 -6.28
CA LEU A 92 -10.78 -13.59 -5.31
C LEU A 92 -10.03 -14.91 -5.47
N GLU A 93 -10.75 -16.01 -5.65
CA GLU A 93 -10.16 -17.34 -5.84
C GLU A 93 -9.19 -17.37 -7.01
N THR A 94 -9.61 -16.88 -8.19
CA THR A 94 -8.77 -16.88 -9.39
C THR A 94 -7.48 -16.07 -9.19
N VAL A 95 -7.55 -14.91 -8.53
CA VAL A 95 -6.37 -14.04 -8.37
C VAL A 95 -5.47 -14.49 -7.23
N LEU A 96 -6.00 -15.13 -6.18
CA LEU A 96 -5.17 -15.74 -5.15
C LEU A 96 -4.33 -16.90 -5.71
N ALA A 97 -4.80 -17.58 -6.75
CA ALA A 97 -4.07 -18.63 -7.47
C ALA A 97 -3.17 -18.12 -8.63
N ASP A 98 -3.25 -16.84 -8.99
CA ASP A 98 -2.51 -16.27 -10.14
C ASP A 98 -0.99 -16.24 -9.92
N GLU A 99 -0.54 -16.16 -8.66
CA GLU A 99 0.86 -16.14 -8.28
C GLU A 99 1.09 -16.79 -6.91
N ASP A 100 2.31 -17.29 -6.69
CA ASP A 100 2.83 -17.59 -5.36
C ASP A 100 3.12 -16.30 -4.56
N TRP A 101 2.07 -15.56 -4.19
CA TRP A 101 2.19 -14.26 -3.54
C TRP A 101 3.07 -14.32 -2.29
N ASP A 102 4.09 -13.46 -2.19
CA ASP A 102 4.91 -13.32 -0.98
C ASP A 102 4.19 -12.44 0.05
N TYR A 103 3.43 -11.44 -0.42
CA TYR A 103 2.71 -10.48 0.41
C TYR A 103 1.28 -10.26 -0.11
N VAL A 104 0.30 -10.26 0.80
CA VAL A 104 -1.09 -9.90 0.48
C VAL A 104 -1.61 -8.88 1.49
N SER A 105 -2.03 -7.71 1.02
CA SER A 105 -2.63 -6.68 1.89
C SER A 105 -4.14 -6.71 1.85
N LEU A 106 -4.76 -6.45 3.00
CA LEU A 106 -6.18 -6.14 3.15
C LEU A 106 -6.35 -4.70 3.64
N GLN A 107 -7.49 -4.09 3.33
CA GLN A 107 -7.86 -2.76 3.84
C GLN A 107 -9.37 -2.58 3.92
N GLN A 108 -9.79 -1.59 4.71
CA GLN A 108 -11.18 -1.13 4.76
C GLN A 108 -11.42 0.02 3.76
N ALA A 109 -12.69 0.23 3.39
CA ALA A 109 -13.11 1.44 2.68
C ALA A 109 -12.92 2.69 3.56
N SER A 110 -12.52 3.81 2.95
CA SER A 110 -12.13 5.01 3.70
C SER A 110 -13.23 5.66 4.57
N PRO A 111 -14.54 5.58 4.28
CA PRO A 111 -15.55 6.05 5.24
C PRO A 111 -15.54 5.27 6.56
N PHE A 112 -15.13 4.00 6.53
CA PHE A 112 -15.16 3.06 7.66
C PHE A 112 -13.77 2.78 8.23
N SER A 113 -12.71 3.38 7.69
CA SER A 113 -11.33 2.98 8.01
C SER A 113 -10.92 3.27 9.45
N GLY A 114 -11.59 4.19 10.15
CA GLY A 114 -11.41 4.44 11.59
C GLY A 114 -12.47 3.79 12.49
N MET A 115 -13.34 2.94 11.94
CA MET A 115 -14.45 2.30 12.66
C MET A 115 -14.11 0.82 12.91
N TYR A 116 -13.47 0.52 14.04
CA TYR A 116 -12.94 -0.80 14.37
C TYR A 116 -14.00 -1.92 14.29
N GLU A 117 -15.24 -1.64 14.69
CA GLU A 117 -16.38 -2.56 14.62
C GLU A 117 -16.62 -3.13 13.21
N THR A 118 -16.31 -2.34 12.17
CA THR A 118 -16.42 -2.80 10.77
C THR A 118 -15.29 -3.76 10.37
N TYR A 119 -14.14 -3.68 11.05
CA TYR A 119 -13.06 -4.67 10.90
C TYR A 119 -13.41 -5.93 11.67
N GLU A 120 -13.89 -5.80 12.91
CA GLU A 120 -14.30 -6.93 13.75
C GLU A 120 -15.36 -7.80 13.07
N ALA A 121 -16.34 -7.17 12.41
CA ALA A 121 -17.42 -7.86 11.72
C ALA A 121 -17.02 -8.63 10.45
N SER A 122 -15.89 -8.31 9.79
CA SER A 122 -15.60 -8.84 8.44
C SER A 122 -14.16 -9.28 8.21
N LEU A 123 -13.18 -8.67 8.88
CA LEU A 123 -11.77 -8.96 8.66
C LEU A 123 -11.39 -10.42 9.01
N PRO A 124 -11.85 -11.02 10.12
CA PRO A 124 -11.45 -12.40 10.48
C PRO A 124 -11.82 -13.41 9.40
N GLU A 125 -13.04 -13.34 8.86
CA GLU A 125 -13.51 -14.24 7.81
C GLU A 125 -12.76 -14.04 6.50
N LEU A 126 -12.51 -12.79 6.10
CA LEU A 126 -11.72 -12.51 4.90
C LEU A 126 -10.28 -13.05 5.04
N ILE A 127 -9.67 -12.94 6.23
CA ILE A 127 -8.35 -13.51 6.52
C ILE A 127 -8.38 -15.03 6.38
N GLU A 128 -9.39 -15.70 6.94
CA GLU A 128 -9.54 -17.15 6.85
C GLU A 128 -9.65 -17.59 5.39
N TYR A 129 -10.54 -16.95 4.63
CA TYR A 129 -10.77 -17.24 3.22
C TYR A 129 -9.48 -17.11 2.40
N VAL A 130 -8.73 -16.03 2.62
CA VAL A 130 -7.49 -15.72 1.90
C VAL A 130 -6.37 -16.69 2.31
N LYS A 131 -6.17 -16.94 3.61
CA LYS A 131 -5.11 -17.86 4.08
C LYS A 131 -5.31 -19.29 3.61
N ALA A 132 -6.55 -19.76 3.51
CA ALA A 132 -6.86 -21.10 3.04
C ALA A 132 -6.40 -21.36 1.58
N ARG A 133 -6.21 -20.29 0.80
CA ARG A 133 -5.88 -20.34 -0.63
C ARG A 133 -4.48 -19.86 -0.97
N LEU A 134 -3.72 -19.36 0.00
CA LEU A 134 -2.36 -18.85 -0.20
C LEU A 134 -1.30 -19.84 0.28
N PRO A 135 -0.09 -19.79 -0.28
CA PRO A 135 1.05 -20.49 0.29
C PRO A 135 1.25 -20.16 1.78
N LYS A 136 1.63 -21.15 2.59
CA LYS A 136 1.88 -20.95 4.04
C LYS A 136 2.95 -19.86 4.34
N LYS A 137 3.85 -19.61 3.39
CA LYS A 137 4.92 -18.60 3.48
C LYS A 137 4.42 -17.16 3.28
N THR A 138 3.22 -16.98 2.73
CA THR A 138 2.67 -15.67 2.39
C THR A 138 2.42 -14.83 3.63
N LYS A 139 2.88 -13.59 3.60
CA LYS A 139 2.72 -12.65 4.72
C LYS A 139 1.51 -11.77 4.46
N LEU A 140 0.49 -11.90 5.31
CA LEU A 140 -0.62 -10.95 5.32
C LEU A 140 -0.19 -9.60 5.88
N MET A 141 -0.76 -8.55 5.32
CA MET A 141 -0.55 -7.16 5.71
C MET A 141 -1.88 -6.43 5.87
N LEU A 142 -1.93 -5.42 6.73
CA LEU A 142 -3.00 -4.42 6.71
C LEU A 142 -2.45 -3.12 6.13
N HIS A 143 -3.12 -2.58 5.13
CA HIS A 143 -2.81 -1.26 4.60
C HIS A 143 -3.58 -0.21 5.41
N GLN A 144 -2.86 0.52 6.27
CA GLN A 144 -3.41 1.65 7.00
C GLN A 144 -3.52 2.83 6.03
N THR A 145 -4.75 3.16 5.65
CA THR A 145 -5.05 4.27 4.74
C THR A 145 -5.01 5.62 5.45
N TRP A 146 -5.21 6.71 4.71
CA TRP A 146 -5.08 8.09 5.18
C TRP A 146 -6.41 8.75 5.51
N ALA A 147 -6.35 9.75 6.39
CA ALA A 147 -7.43 10.69 6.60
C ALA A 147 -7.63 11.58 5.36
N TYR A 148 -8.86 12.05 5.17
CA TYR A 148 -9.21 13.00 4.12
C TYR A 148 -8.54 14.37 4.33
N ALA A 149 -8.49 15.18 3.27
CA ALA A 149 -8.12 16.58 3.39
C ALA A 149 -9.08 17.30 4.36
N SER A 150 -8.59 18.29 5.10
CA SER A 150 -9.37 19.10 6.03
C SER A 150 -10.56 19.80 5.37
N THR A 151 -10.45 20.10 4.07
CA THR A 151 -11.49 20.74 3.25
C THR A 151 -12.45 19.76 2.58
N SER A 152 -12.26 18.45 2.77
CA SER A 152 -13.03 17.41 2.08
C SER A 152 -14.53 17.55 2.31
N LYS A 153 -15.30 17.39 1.23
CA LYS A 153 -16.77 17.35 1.25
C LYS A 153 -17.32 15.94 1.14
N HIS A 154 -16.45 14.92 1.19
CA HIS A 154 -16.86 13.53 1.11
C HIS A 154 -17.81 13.20 2.29
N SER A 155 -18.98 12.62 2.00
CA SER A 155 -20.03 12.37 3.01
C SER A 155 -19.53 11.52 4.19
N GLY A 156 -18.71 10.51 3.91
CA GLY A 156 -18.06 9.67 4.93
C GLY A 156 -17.16 10.43 5.93
N PHE A 157 -16.77 11.68 5.66
CA PHE A 157 -15.99 12.47 6.61
C PHE A 157 -16.82 12.87 7.85
N LYS A 158 -18.15 12.89 7.72
CA LYS A 158 -19.08 13.16 8.83
C LYS A 158 -18.93 12.14 9.97
N ASN A 159 -18.52 10.90 9.67
CA ASN A 159 -18.22 9.89 10.68
C ASN A 159 -17.09 10.31 11.65
N TYR A 160 -16.29 11.30 11.24
CA TYR A 160 -15.14 11.81 11.98
C TYR A 160 -15.28 13.31 12.28
N ASN A 161 -16.52 13.80 12.38
CA ASN A 161 -16.85 15.21 12.63
C ASN A 161 -16.25 16.19 11.61
N CYS A 162 -16.01 15.73 10.37
CA CYS A 162 -15.32 16.49 9.34
C CYS A 162 -13.95 17.02 9.81
N ASN A 163 -13.26 16.29 10.69
CA ASN A 163 -11.97 16.67 11.23
C ASN A 163 -10.88 15.66 10.82
N GLN A 164 -9.84 16.17 10.17
CA GLN A 164 -8.76 15.34 9.63
C GLN A 164 -8.00 14.58 10.71
N LEU A 165 -7.66 15.25 11.82
CA LEU A 165 -6.88 14.62 12.89
C LEU A 165 -7.71 13.58 13.64
N THR A 166 -9.00 13.85 13.87
CA THR A 166 -9.94 12.86 14.41
C THR A 166 -10.01 11.63 13.51
N MET A 167 -10.12 11.80 12.19
CA MET A 167 -10.14 10.69 11.24
C MET A 167 -8.81 9.92 11.24
N TYR A 168 -7.68 10.61 11.22
CA TYR A 168 -6.36 9.98 11.25
C TYR A 168 -6.19 9.12 12.51
N GLN A 169 -6.49 9.67 13.67
CA GLN A 169 -6.32 8.99 14.95
C GLN A 169 -7.22 7.75 15.02
N ALA A 170 -8.48 7.89 14.60
CA ALA A 170 -9.42 6.77 14.52
C ALA A 170 -8.91 5.65 13.60
N ILE A 171 -8.36 5.98 12.41
CA ILE A 171 -7.77 5.00 11.50
C ILE A 171 -6.57 4.30 12.13
N ALA A 172 -5.63 5.06 12.70
CA ALA A 172 -4.43 4.51 13.32
C ALA A 172 -4.79 3.53 14.44
N ASP A 173 -5.76 3.88 15.30
CA ASP A 173 -6.20 3.05 16.41
C ASP A 173 -6.99 1.82 15.94
N ALA A 174 -7.92 1.98 15.00
CA ALA A 174 -8.69 0.87 14.44
C ALA A 174 -7.80 -0.17 13.76
N VAL A 175 -6.85 0.26 12.91
CA VAL A 175 -5.92 -0.65 12.23
C VAL A 175 -4.96 -1.30 13.21
N LYS A 176 -4.43 -0.55 14.20
CA LYS A 176 -3.58 -1.12 15.26
C LYS A 176 -4.30 -2.23 16.03
N LYS A 177 -5.55 -1.99 16.42
CA LYS A 177 -6.38 -2.97 17.12
C LYS A 177 -6.70 -4.17 16.24
N ALA A 178 -7.15 -3.94 15.00
CA ALA A 178 -7.45 -5.00 14.03
C ALA A 178 -6.23 -5.89 13.74
N ALA A 179 -5.04 -5.28 13.55
CA ALA A 179 -3.79 -6.01 13.35
C ALA A 179 -3.45 -6.89 14.55
N LYS A 180 -3.55 -6.34 15.77
CA LYS A 180 -3.26 -7.05 17.02
C LYS A 180 -4.19 -8.24 17.22
N VAL A 181 -5.51 -8.02 17.12
CA VAL A 181 -6.54 -9.07 17.32
C VAL A 181 -6.38 -10.21 16.31
N ASN A 182 -6.12 -9.87 15.05
CA ASN A 182 -6.00 -10.85 13.97
C ASN A 182 -4.56 -11.38 13.76
N LYS A 183 -3.63 -11.03 14.65
CA LYS A 183 -2.21 -11.44 14.61
C LYS A 183 -1.52 -11.12 13.27
N ILE A 184 -1.91 -10.02 12.61
CA ILE A 184 -1.24 -9.51 11.43
C ILE A 184 -0.02 -8.70 11.86
N LYS A 185 1.18 -9.19 11.53
CA LYS A 185 2.46 -8.60 11.97
C LYS A 185 2.92 -7.42 11.11
N ILE A 186 2.33 -7.22 9.93
CA ILE A 186 2.73 -6.19 8.99
C ILE A 186 1.58 -5.21 8.80
N VAL A 187 1.80 -3.98 9.23
CA VAL A 187 0.96 -2.82 8.86
C VAL A 187 1.80 -1.94 7.94
N ILE A 188 1.23 -1.54 6.81
CA ILE A 188 1.79 -0.52 5.91
C ILE A 188 1.19 0.84 6.32
N PRO A 189 1.98 1.73 6.95
CA PRO A 189 1.46 2.94 7.61
C PRO A 189 1.30 4.13 6.65
N SER A 190 0.65 3.93 5.51
CA SER A 190 0.46 5.00 4.51
C SER A 190 -0.30 6.19 5.10
N GLY A 191 -1.27 5.94 5.99
CA GLY A 191 -2.00 6.99 6.69
C GLY A 191 -1.12 7.91 7.49
N THR A 192 -0.23 7.35 8.31
CA THR A 192 0.78 8.10 9.05
C THR A 192 1.78 8.78 8.11
N ALA A 193 2.19 8.16 7.00
CA ALA A 193 3.10 8.80 6.05
C ALA A 193 2.49 10.04 5.41
N ILE A 194 1.23 9.97 4.98
CA ILE A 194 0.50 11.14 4.47
C ILE A 194 0.36 12.19 5.56
N GLN A 195 0.02 11.81 6.80
CA GLN A 195 -0.12 12.77 7.89
C GLN A 195 1.22 13.43 8.26
N ASN A 196 2.34 12.71 8.22
CA ASN A 196 3.69 13.26 8.39
C ASN A 196 3.98 14.28 7.27
N ALA A 197 3.73 13.93 6.02
CA ALA A 197 3.97 14.84 4.89
C ALA A 197 3.12 16.12 4.99
N ARG A 198 1.90 16.06 5.54
CA ARG A 198 1.06 17.25 5.82
C ARG A 198 1.69 18.23 6.82
N THR A 199 2.60 17.78 7.67
CA THR A 199 3.35 18.64 8.60
C THR A 199 4.54 19.36 7.96
N SER A 200 4.80 19.14 6.67
CA SER A 200 5.88 19.84 5.95
C SER A 200 5.36 21.09 5.23
N PHE A 201 6.24 21.73 4.45
CA PHE A 201 5.85 22.81 3.53
C PHE A 201 4.80 22.38 2.48
N ILE A 202 4.60 21.08 2.24
CA ILE A 202 3.54 20.59 1.34
C ILE A 202 2.16 20.93 1.89
N GLY A 203 1.97 20.95 3.21
CA GLY A 203 0.68 21.17 3.84
C GLY A 203 -0.38 20.16 3.42
N ASP A 204 -1.65 20.56 3.44
CA ASP A 204 -2.79 19.69 3.15
C ASP A 204 -3.08 19.56 1.64
N HIS A 205 -2.03 19.47 0.83
CA HIS A 205 -2.07 19.37 -0.64
C HIS A 205 -1.67 17.98 -1.16
N LEU A 206 -1.98 16.93 -0.39
CA LEU A 206 -1.69 15.53 -0.74
C LEU A 206 -2.89 14.79 -1.32
N ASN A 207 -3.98 15.50 -1.61
CA ASN A 207 -5.21 14.94 -2.17
C ASN A 207 -5.63 15.65 -3.46
N ARG A 208 -6.14 14.89 -4.43
CA ARG A 208 -6.62 15.45 -5.71
C ARG A 208 -8.10 15.86 -5.70
N ASP A 209 -8.89 15.26 -4.81
CA ASP A 209 -10.34 15.43 -4.72
C ASP A 209 -10.83 15.46 -3.26
N GLY A 210 -9.90 15.74 -2.34
CA GLY A 210 -10.15 15.78 -0.90
C GLY A 210 -10.10 14.43 -0.20
N TYR A 211 -9.91 13.31 -0.89
CA TYR A 211 -9.78 12.00 -0.23
C TYR A 211 -8.85 11.02 -0.95
N HIS A 212 -8.83 10.98 -2.27
CA HIS A 212 -7.80 10.25 -3.00
C HIS A 212 -6.51 11.07 -3.09
N LEU A 213 -5.38 10.39 -3.26
CA LEU A 213 -4.08 11.04 -3.22
C LEU A 213 -3.84 11.91 -4.45
N ASP A 214 -3.10 13.01 -4.26
CA ASP A 214 -2.44 13.71 -5.35
C ASP A 214 -1.67 12.70 -6.22
N VAL A 215 -1.77 12.84 -7.54
CA VAL A 215 -1.27 11.84 -8.48
C VAL A 215 0.26 11.76 -8.50
N LYS A 216 0.95 12.78 -7.98
CA LYS A 216 2.41 12.81 -7.86
C LYS A 216 2.83 12.53 -6.42
N VAL A 217 2.99 13.58 -5.60
CA VAL A 217 3.61 13.50 -4.28
C VAL A 217 2.79 12.68 -3.29
N GLY A 218 1.46 12.73 -3.39
CA GLY A 218 0.57 11.91 -2.56
C GLY A 218 0.82 10.41 -2.80
N ARG A 219 0.59 9.96 -4.04
CA ARG A 219 0.81 8.57 -4.44
C ARG A 219 2.26 8.11 -4.21
N TYR A 220 3.24 8.96 -4.50
CA TYR A 220 4.66 8.63 -4.28
C TYR A 220 4.99 8.44 -2.80
N THR A 221 4.41 9.24 -1.90
CA THR A 221 4.57 9.06 -0.44
C THR A 221 4.02 7.70 0.02
N ALA A 222 2.84 7.30 -0.48
CA ALA A 222 2.27 5.99 -0.19
C ALA A 222 3.14 4.85 -0.76
N ALA A 223 3.60 4.96 -2.01
CA ALA A 223 4.48 3.97 -2.64
C ALA A 223 5.83 3.83 -1.89
N CYS A 224 6.44 4.95 -1.46
CA CYS A 224 7.64 4.94 -0.61
C CYS A 224 7.43 4.17 0.69
N THR A 225 6.25 4.33 1.30
CA THR A 225 5.88 3.65 2.55
C THR A 225 5.72 2.14 2.34
N TRP A 226 5.08 1.75 1.23
CA TRP A 226 4.97 0.35 0.82
C TRP A 226 6.34 -0.27 0.56
N PHE A 227 7.19 0.42 -0.19
CA PHE A 227 8.55 0.00 -0.52
C PHE A 227 9.34 -0.30 0.76
N GLU A 228 9.51 0.70 1.64
CA GLU A 228 10.37 0.52 2.82
C GLU A 228 9.82 -0.55 3.75
N ARG A 229 8.48 -0.62 3.90
CA ARG A 229 7.88 -1.57 4.82
C ARG A 229 7.99 -3.02 4.36
N ILE A 230 7.93 -3.28 3.06
CA ILE A 230 8.01 -4.63 2.46
C ILE A 230 9.46 -5.07 2.31
N PHE A 231 10.30 -4.22 1.73
CA PHE A 231 11.68 -4.57 1.39
C PHE A 231 12.64 -4.35 2.57
N LYS A 232 12.23 -3.58 3.58
CA LYS A 232 13.07 -3.19 4.74
C LYS A 232 14.33 -2.43 4.31
N HIS A 233 14.27 -1.74 3.18
CA HIS A 233 15.29 -0.84 2.68
C HIS A 233 14.85 0.58 3.01
N ASN A 234 15.76 1.41 3.51
CA ASN A 234 15.48 2.81 3.78
C ASN A 234 15.12 3.50 2.46
N VAL A 235 13.94 4.11 2.36
CA VAL A 235 13.51 4.80 1.12
C VAL A 235 14.17 6.16 0.97
N VAL A 236 14.69 6.74 2.05
CA VAL A 236 15.42 8.01 2.00
C VAL A 236 16.72 7.81 1.22
N GLY A 237 16.84 8.53 0.11
CA GLY A 237 17.98 8.42 -0.80
C GLY A 237 17.75 7.45 -1.96
N ASN A 238 16.60 6.79 -2.04
CA ASN A 238 16.25 6.02 -3.24
C ASN A 238 16.29 6.95 -4.47
N PRO A 239 16.98 6.56 -5.56
CA PRO A 239 17.27 7.47 -6.66
C PRO A 239 16.03 7.74 -7.52
N TYR A 240 15.05 6.85 -7.54
CA TYR A 240 13.85 7.01 -8.33
C TYR A 240 12.96 8.16 -7.83
N ALA A 241 12.45 8.96 -8.77
CA ALA A 241 11.43 9.96 -8.55
C ALA A 241 10.42 9.97 -9.71
N PRO A 242 9.12 10.21 -9.45
CA PRO A 242 8.15 10.44 -10.51
C PRO A 242 8.53 11.63 -11.39
N GLU A 243 8.23 11.53 -12.67
CA GLU A 243 8.49 12.62 -13.61
C GLU A 243 7.80 13.92 -13.17
N GLY A 244 8.60 15.00 -13.13
CA GLY A 244 8.14 16.32 -12.73
C GLY A 244 7.73 16.43 -11.26
N LEU A 245 8.21 15.56 -10.37
CA LEU A 245 8.24 15.78 -8.93
C LEU A 245 9.59 16.44 -8.58
N ASP A 246 9.56 17.62 -7.96
CA ASP A 246 10.79 18.30 -7.54
C ASP A 246 11.49 17.58 -6.37
N GLU A 247 12.80 17.80 -6.25
CA GLU A 247 13.64 17.14 -5.23
C GLU A 247 13.20 17.46 -3.79
N ALA A 248 12.67 18.66 -3.52
CA ALA A 248 12.22 19.01 -2.18
C ALA A 248 10.99 18.18 -1.77
N ARG A 249 10.01 18.06 -2.67
CA ARG A 249 8.82 17.22 -2.45
C ARG A 249 9.15 15.73 -2.42
N LYS A 250 10.10 15.27 -3.26
CA LYS A 250 10.66 13.90 -3.19
C LYS A 250 11.25 13.63 -1.81
N ALA A 251 12.11 14.52 -1.31
CA ALA A 251 12.75 14.38 -0.01
C ALA A 251 11.73 14.34 1.13
N VAL A 252 10.70 15.19 1.10
CA VAL A 252 9.59 15.14 2.07
C VAL A 252 8.86 13.79 2.00
N ALA A 253 8.48 13.33 0.81
CA ALA A 253 7.76 12.07 0.65
C ALA A 253 8.54 10.88 1.21
N GLN A 254 9.84 10.80 0.92
CA GLN A 254 10.72 9.74 1.43
C GLN A 254 10.89 9.83 2.95
N LYS A 255 11.18 11.03 3.49
CA LYS A 255 11.31 11.25 4.95
C LYS A 255 10.01 10.93 5.70
N ALA A 256 8.87 11.32 5.14
CA ALA A 256 7.55 11.07 5.72
C ALA A 256 7.22 9.57 5.78
N ALA A 257 7.49 8.85 4.69
CA ALA A 257 7.36 7.40 4.62
C ALA A 257 8.27 6.69 5.63
N HIS A 258 9.55 7.06 5.66
CA HIS A 258 10.53 6.50 6.60
C HIS A 258 10.13 6.72 8.07
N ALA A 259 9.74 7.96 8.42
CA ALA A 259 9.26 8.29 9.75
C ALA A 259 8.00 7.49 10.12
N ALA A 260 7.08 7.27 9.17
CA ALA A 260 5.89 6.45 9.39
C ALA A 260 6.25 4.97 9.62
N VAL A 261 7.24 4.41 8.90
CA VAL A 261 7.70 3.04 9.15
C VAL A 261 8.27 2.88 10.56
N LYS A 262 9.01 3.88 11.06
CA LYS A 262 9.53 3.91 12.44
C LYS A 262 8.44 4.13 13.48
N HIS A 263 7.46 4.98 13.18
CA HIS A 263 6.41 5.39 14.12
C HIS A 263 5.00 5.24 13.49
N PRO A 264 4.53 4.02 13.23
CA PRO A 264 3.38 3.74 12.35
C PRO A 264 2.01 4.19 12.85
N TYR A 265 1.93 4.76 14.05
CA TYR A 265 0.67 5.21 14.67
C TYR A 265 0.79 6.60 15.29
N LYS A 266 1.86 7.35 14.98
CA LYS A 266 2.11 8.66 15.56
C LYS A 266 2.66 9.60 14.48
N VAL A 267 2.08 10.80 14.40
CA VAL A 267 2.59 11.84 13.51
C VAL A 267 4.00 12.25 13.96
N THR A 268 4.91 12.28 13.01
CA THR A 268 6.26 12.85 13.14
C THR A 268 6.27 14.16 12.38
N ASP A 269 6.61 15.24 13.09
CA ASP A 269 6.68 16.58 12.51
C ASP A 269 7.90 16.71 11.59
N LEU A 270 7.68 17.23 10.38
CA LEU A 270 8.67 17.47 9.35
C LEU A 270 8.88 18.96 9.06
N PHE A 271 8.30 19.87 9.86
CA PHE A 271 8.37 21.32 9.63
C PHE A 271 9.81 21.87 9.73
N ILE A 272 10.77 21.11 10.26
CA ILE A 272 12.17 21.50 10.36
C ILE A 272 13.07 20.27 10.12
N THR A 273 13.51 20.07 8.87
CA THR A 273 14.76 19.33 8.62
C THR A 273 15.58 20.08 7.59
N ASN A 274 16.27 21.12 8.06
CA ASN A 274 17.50 21.60 7.42
C ASN A 274 18.58 20.52 7.58
#